data_AF-A0A961HN09-F1
#
_entry.id   AF-A0A961HN09-F1
#
_cell.length_a   1.000
_cell.length_b   1.000
_cell.length_c   1.000
_cell.angle_alpha   90.00
_cell.angle_beta   90.00
_cell.angle_gamma   90.00
#
_symmetry.space_group_name_H-M   'P 1'
#
loop_
_entity.id
_entity.type
_entity.pdbx_description
1 polymer ?
#
loop_
_entity_poly.entity_id
_entity_poly.type
_entity_poly.pdbx_seq_one_letter_code
_entity_poly.pdbx_strand_id
1 'polypeptide(L)'
;MNGAGDPASLAATATALQRVARDLVDAADSLDSRPAPGAPRRSPANRRLLAELADVCRAAAAVTRTGGDELNRAAYSQARLGHQSAALADEAAAAGLVTGPTGYAMRPGIVGVADPADSATRSAHLAGVRDRAAQLEQHMVREREQLIARLSAAAADAEALAGGLR
;
A
#
# COMPACT_ATOMS: atom_id res chain seq x y z
N MET A 1 -2.48 18.15 7.04
CA MET A 1 -1.44 17.15 6.77
C MET A 1 -1.93 16.24 5.66
N ASN A 2 -1.20 16.25 4.54
CA ASN A 2 -1.00 15.20 3.53
C ASN A 2 -2.21 14.36 3.07
N GLY A 3 -2.88 14.84 2.02
CA GLY A 3 -3.80 14.04 1.19
C GLY A 3 -3.10 13.05 0.26
N ALA A 4 -1.97 12.48 0.69
CA ALA A 4 -1.24 11.46 -0.06
C ALA A 4 -1.30 10.14 0.72
N GLY A 5 -2.25 9.29 0.36
CA GLY A 5 -2.29 7.88 0.76
C GLY A 5 -3.11 7.59 2.00
N ASP A 6 -4.42 7.87 1.99
CA ASP A 6 -5.33 7.16 2.88
C ASP A 6 -5.57 5.72 2.35
N PRO A 7 -5.88 4.75 3.22
CA PRO A 7 -6.06 3.35 2.83
C PRO A 7 -7.13 3.15 1.75
N ALA A 8 -8.19 3.96 1.75
CA ALA A 8 -9.27 3.84 0.79
C ALA A 8 -8.82 4.29 -0.60
N SER A 9 -8.03 5.35 -0.69
CA SER A 9 -7.41 5.77 -1.96
C SER A 9 -6.50 4.69 -2.54
N LEU A 10 -5.64 4.06 -1.71
CA LEU A 10 -4.78 2.96 -2.18
C LEU A 10 -5.60 1.76 -2.66
N ALA A 11 -6.65 1.38 -1.93
CA ALA A 11 -7.55 0.29 -2.32
C ALA A 11 -8.32 0.60 -3.61
N ALA A 12 -8.74 1.85 -3.80
CA ALA A 12 -9.40 2.31 -5.02
C ALA A 12 -8.44 2.23 -6.23
N THR A 13 -7.20 2.69 -6.07
CA THR A 13 -6.18 2.56 -7.12
C THR A 13 -5.86 1.09 -7.43
N ALA A 14 -5.72 0.24 -6.40
CA ALA A 14 -5.54 -1.20 -6.59
C ALA A 14 -6.67 -1.82 -7.41
N THR A 15 -7.92 -1.46 -7.09
CA THR A 15 -9.11 -1.93 -7.82
C THR A 15 -9.11 -1.46 -9.28
N ALA A 16 -8.70 -0.21 -9.53
CA ALA A 16 -8.58 0.32 -10.88
C ALA A 16 -7.52 -0.45 -11.69
N LEU A 17 -6.35 -0.74 -11.11
CA LEU A 17 -5.32 -1.55 -11.76
C LEU A 17 -5.81 -2.98 -12.03
N GLN A 18 -6.54 -3.60 -11.10
CA GLN A 18 -7.13 -4.94 -11.34
C GLN A 18 -8.13 -4.94 -12.50
N ARG A 19 -8.92 -3.85 -12.66
CA ARG A 19 -9.81 -3.69 -13.81
C ARG A 19 -9.00 -3.58 -15.11
N VAL A 20 -8.00 -2.69 -15.15
CA VAL A 20 -7.13 -2.54 -16.33
C VAL A 20 -6.45 -3.86 -16.71
N ALA A 21 -5.96 -4.61 -15.73
CA ALA A 21 -5.35 -5.91 -15.99
C ALA A 21 -6.34 -6.94 -16.55
N ARG A 22 -7.62 -6.88 -16.15
CA ARG A 22 -8.67 -7.72 -16.73
C ARG A 22 -8.96 -7.30 -18.17
N ASP A 23 -9.15 -6.01 -18.41
CA ASP A 23 -9.42 -5.48 -19.75
C ASP A 23 -8.28 -5.84 -20.73
N LEU A 24 -7.03 -5.84 -20.26
CA LEU A 24 -5.87 -6.27 -21.05
C LEU A 24 -5.88 -7.79 -21.35
N VAL A 25 -6.30 -8.63 -20.40
CA VAL A 25 -6.45 -10.08 -20.65
C VAL A 25 -7.58 -10.33 -21.64
N ASP A 26 -8.73 -9.66 -21.47
CA ASP A 26 -9.87 -9.77 -22.36
C ASP A 26 -9.50 -9.31 -23.79
N ALA A 27 -8.68 -8.26 -23.92
CA ALA A 27 -8.13 -7.82 -25.19
C ALA A 27 -7.21 -8.89 -25.81
N ALA A 28 -6.32 -9.52 -25.03
CA ALA A 28 -5.46 -10.60 -25.50
C ALA A 28 -6.27 -11.80 -26.01
N ASP A 29 -7.30 -12.21 -25.27
CA ASP A 29 -8.17 -13.33 -25.63
C ASP A 29 -9.00 -13.03 -26.89
N SER A 30 -9.41 -11.77 -27.07
CA SER A 30 -10.07 -11.30 -28.29
C SER A 30 -9.15 -11.35 -29.51
N LEU A 31 -7.87 -11.04 -29.34
CA LEU A 31 -6.86 -11.11 -30.43
C LEU A 31 -6.61 -12.56 -30.88
N ASP A 32 -6.58 -13.50 -29.92
CA ASP A 32 -6.39 -14.94 -30.16
C ASP A 32 -7.65 -15.67 -30.62
N SER A 33 -8.82 -15.04 -30.47
CA SER A 33 -10.09 -15.63 -30.88
C SER A 33 -10.11 -15.96 -32.37
N ARG A 34 -10.61 -17.17 -32.68
CA ARG A 34 -10.74 -17.61 -34.07
C ARG A 34 -11.69 -16.68 -34.82
N PRO A 35 -11.36 -16.30 -36.07
CA PRO A 35 -12.28 -15.55 -36.90
C PRO A 35 -13.61 -16.30 -37.06
N ALA A 36 -14.71 -15.56 -37.13
CA ALA A 36 -16.04 -16.13 -37.36
C ALA A 36 -16.07 -17.00 -38.64
N PRO A 37 -16.94 -18.03 -38.70
CA PRO A 37 -17.12 -18.82 -39.91
C PRO A 37 -17.41 -17.92 -41.12
N GLY A 38 -16.65 -18.09 -42.21
CA GLY A 38 -16.77 -17.27 -43.43
C GLY A 38 -15.92 -15.99 -43.44
N ALA A 39 -15.24 -15.64 -42.35
CA ALA A 39 -14.31 -14.52 -42.35
C ALA A 39 -13.06 -14.81 -43.21
N PRO A 40 -12.51 -13.79 -43.92
CA PRO A 40 -11.31 -13.96 -44.73
C PRO A 40 -10.12 -14.44 -43.87
N ARG A 41 -9.35 -15.39 -44.41
CA ARG A 41 -8.15 -15.90 -43.72
C ARG A 41 -7.13 -14.77 -43.58
N ARG A 42 -6.68 -14.53 -42.33
CA ARG A 42 -5.59 -13.59 -42.04
C ARG A 42 -4.28 -14.11 -42.64
N SER A 43 -3.46 -13.19 -43.18
CA SER A 43 -2.11 -13.53 -43.65
C SER A 43 -1.26 -14.08 -42.49
N PRO A 44 -0.22 -14.90 -42.75
CA PRO A 44 0.69 -15.35 -41.71
C PRO A 44 1.35 -14.20 -40.93
N ALA A 45 1.73 -13.11 -41.62
CA ALA A 45 2.30 -11.93 -40.98
C ALA A 45 1.31 -11.26 -40.01
N ASN A 46 0.05 -11.08 -40.41
CA ASN A 46 -0.97 -10.49 -39.54
C ASN A 46 -1.27 -11.40 -38.33
N ARG A 47 -1.23 -12.73 -38.49
CA ARG A 47 -1.41 -13.65 -37.35
C ARG A 47 -0.28 -13.53 -36.34
N ARG A 48 0.97 -13.41 -36.79
CA ARG A 48 2.13 -13.20 -35.90
C ARG A 48 2.03 -11.89 -35.13
N LEU A 49 1.71 -10.79 -35.81
CA LEU A 49 1.52 -9.48 -35.17
C LEU A 49 0.43 -9.50 -34.09
N LEU A 50 -0.69 -10.18 -34.34
CA LEU A 50 -1.77 -10.29 -33.35
C LEU A 50 -1.37 -11.14 -32.14
N ALA A 51 -0.58 -12.20 -32.35
CA ALA A 51 -0.03 -13.01 -31.27
C ALA A 51 0.96 -12.20 -30.41
N GLU A 52 1.86 -11.45 -31.06
CA GLU A 52 2.79 -10.53 -30.37
C GLU A 52 2.03 -9.49 -29.55
N LEU A 53 0.97 -8.89 -30.12
CA LEU A 53 0.13 -7.93 -29.40
C LEU A 53 -0.61 -8.59 -28.20
N ALA A 54 -1.10 -9.82 -28.36
CA ALA A 54 -1.74 -10.56 -27.28
C ALA A 54 -0.75 -10.84 -26.13
N ASP A 55 0.49 -11.21 -26.46
CA ASP A 55 1.54 -11.45 -25.46
C ASP A 55 1.93 -10.17 -24.72
N VAL A 56 1.99 -9.03 -25.43
CA VAL A 56 2.19 -7.71 -24.82
C VAL A 56 1.06 -7.35 -23.86
N CYS A 57 -0.19 -7.57 -24.27
CA CYS A 57 -1.35 -7.35 -23.41
C CYS A 57 -1.29 -8.20 -22.13
N ARG A 58 -0.89 -9.48 -22.25
CA ARG A 58 -0.70 -10.37 -21.08
C ARG A 58 0.43 -9.91 -20.16
N ALA A 59 1.56 -9.49 -20.73
CA ALA A 59 2.68 -8.96 -19.97
C ALA A 59 2.29 -7.67 -19.23
N ALA A 60 1.61 -6.75 -19.91
CA ALA A 60 1.10 -5.51 -19.31
C ALA A 60 0.10 -5.81 -18.19
N ALA A 61 -0.78 -6.79 -18.39
CA ALA A 61 -1.73 -7.23 -17.37
C ALA A 61 -1.02 -7.81 -16.14
N ALA A 62 0.06 -8.57 -16.33
CA ALA A 62 0.85 -9.14 -15.24
C ALA A 62 1.51 -8.04 -14.39
N VAL A 63 2.20 -7.09 -15.01
CA VAL A 63 2.82 -5.95 -14.31
C VAL A 63 1.76 -5.12 -13.56
N THR A 64 0.63 -4.86 -14.22
CA THR A 64 -0.49 -4.11 -13.65
C THR A 64 -1.07 -4.81 -12.41
N ARG A 65 -1.25 -6.14 -12.45
CA ARG A 65 -1.69 -6.94 -11.29
C ARG A 65 -0.72 -6.83 -10.13
N THR A 66 0.57 -6.98 -10.38
CA THR A 66 1.61 -6.85 -9.36
C THR A 66 1.53 -5.50 -8.65
N GLY A 67 1.43 -4.39 -9.41
CA GLY A 67 1.25 -3.06 -8.84
C GLY A 67 -0.04 -2.93 -8.01
N GLY A 68 -1.15 -3.46 -8.52
CA GLY A 68 -2.43 -3.48 -7.80
C GLY A 68 -2.38 -4.26 -6.48
N ASP A 69 -1.72 -5.42 -6.47
CA ASP A 69 -1.59 -6.25 -5.27
C ASP A 69 -0.72 -5.58 -4.20
N GLU A 70 0.37 -4.93 -4.59
CA GLU A 70 1.21 -4.16 -3.66
C GLU A 70 0.45 -2.99 -3.04
N LEU A 71 -0.35 -2.25 -3.83
CA LEU A 71 -1.19 -1.18 -3.31
C LEU A 71 -2.28 -1.70 -2.36
N ASN A 72 -2.90 -2.84 -2.68
CA ASN A 72 -3.92 -3.43 -1.81
C ASN A 72 -3.32 -3.89 -0.48
N ARG A 73 -2.16 -4.57 -0.51
CA ARG A 73 -1.41 -4.94 0.70
C ARG A 73 -1.05 -3.72 1.54
N ALA A 74 -0.61 -2.64 0.91
CA ALA A 74 -0.31 -1.39 1.58
C ALA A 74 -1.55 -0.77 2.24
N ALA A 75 -2.70 -0.76 1.57
CA ALA A 75 -3.95 -0.29 2.14
C ALA A 75 -4.31 -1.03 3.43
N TYR A 76 -4.25 -2.36 3.42
CA TYR A 76 -4.49 -3.18 4.61
C TYR A 76 -3.48 -2.90 5.72
N SER A 77 -2.19 -2.79 5.38
CA SER A 77 -1.18 -2.51 6.40
C SER A 77 -1.34 -1.13 7.03
N GLN A 78 -1.62 -0.11 6.22
CA GLN A 78 -1.89 1.24 6.70
C GLN A 78 -3.13 1.28 7.61
N ALA A 79 -4.21 0.60 7.24
CA ALA A 79 -5.40 0.50 8.09
C ALA A 79 -5.07 -0.17 9.43
N ARG A 80 -4.32 -1.28 9.41
CA ARG A 80 -3.87 -1.98 10.63
C ARG A 80 -2.99 -1.09 11.51
N LEU A 81 -2.03 -0.37 10.93
CA LEU A 81 -1.15 0.53 11.67
C LEU A 81 -1.91 1.74 12.23
N GLY A 82 -2.91 2.24 11.49
CA GLY A 82 -3.86 3.23 11.98
C GLY A 82 -4.63 2.75 13.21
N HIS A 83 -5.14 1.51 13.19
CA HIS A 83 -5.80 0.92 14.35
C HIS A 83 -4.85 0.73 15.55
N GLN A 84 -3.62 0.28 15.33
CA GLN A 84 -2.61 0.16 16.39
C GLN A 84 -2.24 1.52 16.99
N SER A 85 -2.11 2.55 16.15
CA SER A 85 -1.87 3.92 16.60
C SER A 85 -3.03 4.46 17.44
N ALA A 86 -4.27 4.22 17.01
CA ALA A 86 -5.46 4.64 17.74
C ALA A 86 -5.55 3.92 19.10
N ALA A 87 -5.34 2.61 19.13
CA ALA A 87 -5.33 1.83 20.36
C ALA A 87 -4.25 2.30 21.34
N LEU A 88 -3.05 2.65 20.84
CA LEU A 88 -1.99 3.20 21.68
C LEU A 88 -2.36 4.59 22.22
N ALA A 89 -3.05 5.42 21.42
CA ALA A 89 -3.54 6.72 21.86
C ALA A 89 -4.62 6.58 22.94
N ASP A 90 -5.54 5.63 22.78
CA ASP A 90 -6.57 5.32 23.78
C ASP A 90 -5.96 4.80 25.08
N GLU A 91 -4.96 3.91 24.99
CA GLU A 91 -4.20 3.43 26.15
C GLU A 91 -3.47 4.56 26.86
N ALA A 92 -2.79 5.43 26.10
CA ALA A 92 -2.10 6.59 26.63
C ALA A 92 -3.08 7.55 27.34
N ALA A 93 -4.24 7.81 26.73
CA ALA A 93 -5.28 8.65 27.32
C ALA A 93 -5.85 8.03 28.61
N ALA A 94 -6.11 6.72 28.63
CA ALA A 94 -6.56 5.99 29.82
C ALA A 94 -5.52 6.04 30.96
N ALA A 95 -4.23 6.09 30.62
CA ALA A 95 -3.14 6.27 31.57
C ALA A 95 -2.93 7.74 32.01
N GLY A 96 -3.77 8.67 31.56
CA GLY A 96 -3.66 10.10 31.90
C GLY A 96 -2.50 10.81 31.20
N LEU A 97 -2.01 10.26 30.09
CA LEU A 97 -1.01 10.88 29.24
C LEU A 97 -1.65 11.86 28.26
N VAL A 98 -0.89 12.85 27.85
CA VAL A 98 -1.25 13.84 26.84
C VAL A 98 -0.21 13.83 25.72
N THR A 99 -0.65 14.06 24.49
CA THR A 99 0.26 14.18 23.35
C THR A 99 0.86 15.59 23.32
N GLY A 100 2.18 15.68 23.32
CA GLY A 100 2.95 16.91 23.24
C GLY A 100 3.88 16.95 22.02
N PRO A 101 4.68 18.03 21.86
CA PRO A 101 5.53 18.24 20.69
C PRO A 101 6.65 17.20 20.53
N THR A 102 6.99 16.47 21.59
CA THR A 102 8.00 15.39 21.60
C THR A 102 7.38 14.00 21.80
N GLY A 103 6.06 13.86 21.59
CA GLY A 103 5.30 12.62 21.80
C GLY A 103 4.50 12.64 23.11
N TYR A 104 4.24 11.46 23.68
CA TYR A 104 3.43 11.35 24.90
C TYR A 104 4.13 11.95 26.12
N ALA A 105 3.38 12.59 27.00
CA ALA A 105 3.84 13.17 28.26
C ALA A 105 2.79 12.99 29.36
N MET A 106 3.18 13.09 30.63
CA MET A 106 2.21 13.13 31.72
C MET A 106 1.38 14.41 31.65
N ARG A 107 0.07 14.32 31.92
CA ARG A 107 -0.76 15.52 32.10
C ARG A 107 -0.24 16.33 33.30
N PRO A 108 -0.03 17.65 33.18
CA PRO A 108 0.32 18.49 34.32
C PRO A 108 -0.76 18.41 35.40
N GLY A 109 -0.37 18.07 36.63
CA GLY A 109 -1.27 17.99 37.80
C GLY A 109 -0.86 18.99 38.89
N ILE A 110 -1.80 19.31 39.80
CA ILE A 110 -1.51 20.08 41.01
C ILE A 110 -0.69 19.19 41.96
N VAL A 111 0.48 19.67 42.37
CA VAL A 111 1.45 18.92 43.17
C VAL A 111 0.96 18.77 44.61
N GLY A 112 0.56 17.57 44.98
CA GLY A 112 0.31 17.16 46.36
C GLY A 112 0.84 15.73 46.55
N VAL A 113 1.96 15.61 47.26
CA VAL A 113 2.63 14.38 47.75
C VAL A 113 2.15 13.08 47.08
N ALA A 114 2.65 12.80 45.88
CA ALA A 114 2.47 11.48 45.27
C ALA A 114 3.41 10.48 45.94
N ASP A 115 2.92 9.27 46.24
CA ASP A 115 3.75 8.15 46.70
C ASP A 115 4.88 7.91 45.67
N PRO A 116 6.15 7.79 46.10
CA PRO A 116 7.27 7.43 45.22
C PRO A 116 7.01 6.18 44.37
N ALA A 117 6.29 5.18 44.90
CA ALA A 117 5.92 3.96 44.16
C ALA A 117 4.96 4.26 43.00
N ASP A 118 3.99 5.15 43.21
CA ASP A 118 3.05 5.61 42.17
C ASP A 118 3.74 6.45 41.10
N SER A 119 4.78 7.20 41.48
CA SER A 119 5.58 8.00 40.55
C SER A 119 6.47 7.12 39.66
N ALA A 120 7.12 6.11 40.25
CA ALA A 120 7.95 5.15 39.51
C ALA A 120 7.11 4.32 38.52
N THR A 121 5.94 3.84 38.95
CA THR A 121 5.01 3.07 38.11
C THR A 121 4.50 3.89 36.93
N ARG A 122 4.10 5.15 37.15
CA ARG A 122 3.65 6.06 36.08
C ARG A 122 4.78 6.40 35.11
N SER A 123 5.99 6.61 35.61
CA SER A 123 7.16 6.89 34.78
C SER A 123 7.54 5.69 33.90
N ALA A 124 7.50 4.47 34.45
CA ALA A 124 7.72 3.24 33.69
C ALA A 124 6.64 3.05 32.61
N HIS A 125 5.37 3.33 32.92
CA HIS A 125 4.29 3.24 31.96
C HIS A 125 4.44 4.25 30.81
N LEU A 126 4.77 5.52 31.12
CA LEU A 126 5.09 6.53 30.12
C LEU A 126 6.24 6.09 29.20
N ALA A 127 7.31 5.53 29.77
CA ALA A 127 8.44 5.03 29.00
C ALA A 127 8.00 3.90 28.04
N GLY A 128 7.16 2.97 28.51
CA GLY A 128 6.62 1.89 27.68
C GLY A 128 5.68 2.35 26.56
N VAL A 129 4.87 3.39 26.79
CA VAL A 129 4.03 3.98 25.74
C VAL A 129 4.90 4.71 24.70
N ARG A 130 5.93 5.46 25.13
CA ARG A 130 6.87 6.15 24.24
C ARG A 130 7.66 5.19 23.36
N ASP A 131 8.17 4.11 23.93
CA ASP A 131 8.92 3.08 23.19
C ASP A 131 8.04 2.44 22.11
N ARG A 132 6.81 2.03 22.47
CA ARG A 132 5.85 1.48 21.51
C ARG A 132 5.48 2.47 20.41
N ALA A 133 5.30 3.75 20.75
CA ALA A 133 5.03 4.80 19.77
C ALA A 133 6.19 4.94 18.77
N ALA A 134 7.43 4.98 19.26
CA ALA A 134 8.62 5.07 18.43
C ALA A 134 8.80 3.82 17.53
N GLN A 135 8.53 2.63 18.06
CA GLN A 135 8.56 1.38 17.29
C GLN A 135 7.52 1.39 16.17
N LEU A 136 6.29 1.84 16.47
CA LEU A 136 5.22 1.93 15.48
C LEU A 136 5.57 2.94 14.38
N GLU A 137 6.14 4.09 14.75
CA GLU A 137 6.59 5.11 13.79
C GLU A 137 7.70 4.58 12.88
N GLN A 138 8.72 3.93 13.45
CA GLN A 138 9.78 3.29 12.67
C GLN A 138 9.23 2.23 11.72
N HIS A 139 8.26 1.44 12.18
CA HIS A 139 7.61 0.43 11.35
C HIS A 139 6.86 1.07 10.16
N MET A 140 6.08 2.12 10.41
CA MET A 140 5.38 2.88 9.36
C MET A 140 6.36 3.45 8.31
N VAL A 141 7.49 4.01 8.76
CA VAL A 141 8.53 4.53 7.85
C VAL A 141 9.11 3.43 6.98
N ARG A 142 9.52 2.30 7.57
CA ARG A 142 10.09 1.16 6.84
C ARG A 142 9.11 0.57 5.83
N GLU A 143 7.85 0.37 6.21
CA GLU A 143 6.84 -0.15 5.28
C GLU A 143 6.61 0.80 4.10
N ARG A 144 6.57 2.12 4.35
CA ARG A 144 6.44 3.12 3.29
C ARG A 144 7.61 3.06 2.31
N GLU A 145 8.84 2.99 2.82
CA GLU A 145 10.05 2.89 1.98
C GLU A 145 10.05 1.62 1.13
N GLN A 146 9.68 0.48 1.72
CA GLN A 146 9.55 -0.77 0.98
C GLN A 146 8.46 -0.71 -0.09
N LEU A 147 7.32 -0.10 0.20
CA LEU A 147 6.25 0.09 -0.78
C LEU A 147 6.73 0.94 -1.96
N ILE A 148 7.40 2.07 -1.69
CA ILE A 148 7.96 2.93 -2.73
C ILE A 148 8.91 2.13 -3.61
N ALA A 149 9.84 1.36 -3.01
CA ALA A 149 10.79 0.55 -3.77
C ALA A 149 10.09 -0.48 -4.69
N ARG A 150 9.06 -1.17 -4.19
CA ARG A 150 8.31 -2.16 -4.99
C ARG A 150 7.50 -1.51 -6.11
N LEU A 151 6.86 -0.38 -5.85
CA LEU A 151 6.12 0.37 -6.87
C LEU A 151 7.05 0.96 -7.93
N SER A 152 8.23 1.44 -7.55
CA SER A 152 9.26 1.89 -8.49
C SER A 152 9.75 0.75 -9.38
N ALA A 153 9.93 -0.45 -8.83
CA ALA A 153 10.28 -1.63 -9.63
C ALA A 153 9.15 -1.99 -10.63
N ALA A 154 7.90 -2.03 -10.17
CA ALA A 154 6.76 -2.30 -11.06
C ALA A 154 6.60 -1.24 -12.16
N ALA A 155 6.88 0.03 -11.84
CA ALA A 155 6.89 1.11 -12.83
C ALA A 155 8.02 0.93 -13.87
N ALA A 156 9.23 0.56 -13.43
CA ALA A 156 10.34 0.27 -14.33
C ALA A 156 10.03 -0.92 -15.26
N ASP A 157 9.38 -1.98 -14.75
CA ASP A 157 8.94 -3.11 -15.57
C ASP A 157 7.90 -2.67 -16.63
N ALA A 158 6.97 -1.79 -16.26
CA ALA A 158 5.99 -1.23 -17.18
C ALA A 158 6.64 -0.35 -18.26
N GLU A 159 7.63 0.47 -17.89
CA GLU A 159 8.40 1.29 -18.82
C GLU A 159 9.24 0.45 -19.77
N ALA A 160 9.88 -0.61 -19.28
CA ALA A 160 10.64 -1.55 -20.11
C ALA A 160 9.75 -2.24 -21.14
N LEU A 161 8.55 -2.66 -20.71
CA LEU A 161 7.55 -3.23 -21.62
C LEU A 161 7.13 -2.22 -22.69
N ALA A 162 6.83 -0.98 -22.30
CA ALA A 162 6.46 0.07 -23.24
C ALA A 162 7.60 0.45 -24.21
N GLY A 163 8.85 0.41 -23.74
CA GLY A 163 10.04 0.65 -24.54
C GLY A 163 10.29 -0.42 -25.60
N GLY A 164 9.99 -1.68 -25.29
CA GLY A 164 10.08 -2.80 -26.24
C GLY A 164 9.04 -2.78 -27.36
N LEU A 165 8.07 -1.88 -27.32
CA LEU A 165 7.02 -1.70 -28.34
C LEU A 165 7.36 -0.65 -29.40
N ARG A 166 8.48 0.06 -29.27
CA ARG A 166 8.95 1.09 -30.22
C ARG A 166 9.93 0.51 -31.22
#